data_AF-A0A8C5YAL9-F1
#
_entry.id   AF-A0A8C5YAL9-F1
#
_cell.length_a   1.000
_cell.length_b   1.000
_cell.length_c   1.000
_cell.angle_alpha   90.00
_cell.angle_beta   90.00
_cell.angle_gamma   90.00
#
_symmetry.space_group_name_H-M   'P 1'
#
loop_
_entity.id
_entity.type
_entity.pdbx_description
1 polymer ?
#
loop_
_entity_poly.entity_id
_entity_poly.type
_entity_poly.pdbx_seq_one_letter_code
_entity_poly.pdbx_strand_id
1 'polypeptide(L)' 'MVITDRSENVDHLGFFIYRLCHDKETYKLQRKETVKARDCIAIRHFENKFAVETFICS' A
#
# COMPACT_ATOMS: atom_id res chain seq x y z
N MET A 1 0.85 6.29 -5.72
CA MET A 1 -0.59 6.21 -6.05
C MET A 1 -0.83 7.02 -7.31
N VAL A 2 -1.84 6.66 -8.10
CA VAL A 2 -2.16 7.35 -9.35
C VAL A 2 -3.67 7.63 -9.36
N ILE A 3 -4.05 8.85 -9.73
CA ILE A 3 -5.45 9.21 -9.96
C ILE A 3 -5.88 8.54 -11.25
N THR A 4 -6.93 7.73 -11.20
CA THR A 4 -7.45 7.05 -12.40
C THR A 4 -8.69 7.72 -12.94
N ASP A 5 -9.49 8.33 -12.07
CA ASP A 5 -10.81 8.84 -12.44
C ASP A 5 -11.31 9.88 -11.44
N ARG A 6 -12.16 10.82 -11.89
CA ARG A 6 -12.89 11.75 -11.02
C ARG A 6 -14.18 11.06 -10.60
N SER A 7 -14.43 10.98 -9.30
CA SER A 7 -15.65 10.38 -8.78
C SER A 7 -16.74 11.44 -8.68
N GLU A 8 -17.83 11.25 -9.44
CA GLU A 8 -18.95 12.19 -9.50
C GLU A 8 -20.05 11.87 -8.48
N ASN A 9 -20.10 10.63 -7.97
CA ASN A 9 -21.13 10.19 -7.04
C ASN A 9 -20.52 9.43 -5.85
N VAL A 10 -20.64 10.02 -4.65
CA VAL A 10 -20.23 9.43 -3.37
C VAL A 10 -21.41 8.90 -2.56
N ASP A 11 -22.64 9.06 -3.05
CA ASP A 11 -23.89 8.73 -2.35
C ASP A 11 -23.98 7.24 -2.06
N HIS A 12 -23.42 6.42 -2.96
CA HIS A 12 -23.42 4.96 -2.84
C HIS A 12 -22.34 4.43 -1.88
N LEU A 13 -21.44 5.28 -1.39
CA LEU A 13 -20.36 4.90 -0.46
C LEU A 13 -20.81 4.91 1.01
N GLY A 14 -22.08 5.20 1.26
CA GLY A 14 -22.71 5.20 2.58
C GLY A 14 -22.62 6.54 3.31
N PHE A 15 -23.44 6.68 4.35
CA PHE A 15 -23.69 7.95 5.05
C PHE A 15 -22.41 8.64 5.56
N PHE A 16 -21.48 7.87 6.12
CA PHE A 16 -20.25 8.43 6.69
C PHE A 16 -19.35 9.06 5.62
N ILE A 17 -19.18 8.37 4.48
CA ILE A 17 -18.36 8.85 3.37
C ILE A 17 -19.04 10.04 2.69
N TYR A 18 -20.35 9.95 2.47
CA TYR A 18 -21.15 11.06 1.94
C TYR A 18 -20.96 12.35 2.76
N ARG A 19 -21.12 12.27 4.09
CA ARG A 19 -20.95 13.43 4.97
C ARG A 19 -19.57 14.09 4.87
N LEU A 20 -18.53 13.30 4.60
CA LEU A 20 -17.16 13.81 4.50
C LEU A 20 -16.84 14.42 3.13
N CYS A 21 -17.53 13.97 2.07
CA CYS A 21 -17.09 14.13 0.69
C CYS A 21 -18.09 14.80 -0.26
N HIS A 22 -19.38 14.93 0.11
CA HIS A 22 -20.45 15.41 -0.78
C HIS A 22 -20.17 16.73 -1.51
N ASP A 23 -19.47 17.67 -0.89
CA ASP A 23 -19.16 18.97 -1.48
C ASP A 23 -17.68 19.12 -1.89
N LYS A 24 -16.99 18.01 -2.10
CA LYS A 24 -15.55 18.00 -2.40
C LYS A 24 -15.28 17.27 -3.71
N GLU A 25 -14.23 17.71 -4.39
CA GLU A 25 -13.70 16.94 -5.51
C GLU A 25 -13.17 15.60 -4.99
N THR A 26 -13.72 14.51 -5.50
CA THR A 26 -13.30 13.15 -5.13
C THR A 26 -12.68 12.45 -6.34
N TYR A 27 -11.68 11.62 -6.06
CA TYR A 27 -10.90 10.95 -7.09
C TYR A 27 -10.69 9.50 -6.72
N LYS A 28 -10.81 8.61 -7.71
CA LYS A 28 -10.40 7.22 -7.55
C LYS A 28 -8.88 7.15 -7.61
N LEU A 29 -8.31 6.53 -6.59
CA LEU A 29 -6.87 6.30 -6.49
C LEU A 29 -6.60 4.82 -6.71
N GLN A 30 -5.75 4.53 -7.69
CA GLN A 30 -5.17 3.20 -7.82
C GLN A 30 -3.78 3.18 -7.20
N ARG A 31 -3.49 2.11 -6.45
CA ARG A 31 -2.13 1.85 -6.02
C ARG A 31 -1.31 1.55 -7.28
N LYS A 32 -0.24 2.31 -7.51
CA LYS A 32 0.76 1.94 -8.51
C LYS A 32 1.33 0.60 -8.04
N GLU A 33 1.25 -0.44 -8.86
CA GLU A 33 1.91 -1.69 -8.55
C GLU A 33 3.41 -1.39 -8.40
N THR A 34 3.86 -1.29 -7.16
CA THR A 34 5.25 -1.51 -6.83
C THR A 34 5.49 -2.95 -7.19
N VAL A 35 6.34 -3.20 -8.18
CA VAL A 35 7.01 -4.49 -8.32
C VAL A 35 7.40 -4.87 -6.90
N LYS A 36 6.82 -5.94 -6.36
CA LYS A 36 7.24 -6.43 -5.06
C LYS A 36 8.73 -6.69 -5.23
N ALA A 37 9.58 -5.81 -4.67
CA ALA A 37 10.87 -6.30 -4.21
C ALA A 37 10.46 -7.51 -3.36
N ARG A 38 10.87 -8.72 -3.75
CA ARG A 38 10.59 -9.91 -2.93
C ARG A 38 10.89 -9.47 -1.51
N ASP A 39 9.89 -9.47 -0.63
CA ASP A 39 10.03 -8.98 0.74
C ASP A 39 10.95 -9.98 1.45
N CYS A 40 12.24 -9.86 1.18
CA CYS A 40 13.27 -10.73 1.69
C CYS A 40 13.64 -10.18 3.04
N ILE A 41 13.48 -11.00 4.07
CA ILE A 41 13.91 -10.64 5.41
C ILE A 41 15.37 -11.05 5.53
N ALA A 42 16.22 -10.09 5.91
CA ALA A 42 17.61 -10.34 6.24
C ALA A 42 17.75 -10.59 7.74
N ILE A 43 18.29 -11.75 8.11
CA ILE A 43 18.57 -12.11 9.50
C ILE A 43 20.09 -12.10 9.68
N ARG A 44 20.59 -11.21 10.55
CA ARG A 44 22.00 -11.18 10.95
C ARG A 44 22.15 -11.98 12.23
N HIS A 45 22.93 -13.06 12.19
CA HIS A 45 23.16 -13.94 13.34
C HIS A 45 24.62 -14.37 13.41
N PHE A 46 25.00 -14.96 14.55
CA PHE A 46 26.30 -15.59 14.73
C PHE A 46 26.11 -17.11 14.65
N GLU A 47 26.66 -17.74 13.62
CA GLU A 47 26.69 -19.22 13.55
C GLU A 47 27.78 -19.79 14.49
N ASN A 48 28.81 -19.00 14.77
CA ASN A 48 29.87 -19.28 15.73
C ASN A 48 30.55 -17.95 16.13
N LYS A 49 31.86 -17.79 15.88
CA LYS A 49 32.59 -16.52 16.08
C LYS A 49 32.41 -15.51 14.94
N PHE A 50 31.68 -15.87 13.89
CA PHE A 50 31.49 -15.05 12.69
C PHE A 50 30.03 -14.59 12.58
N ALA A 51 29.84 -13.32 12.24
CA ALA A 51 28.53 -12.77 11.91
C ALA A 51 28.19 -13.13 10.45
N VAL A 52 27.00 -13.68 10.24
CA VAL A 52 26.50 -14.14 8.93
C VAL A 52 25.13 -13.52 8.69
N GLU A 53 24.79 -13.29 7.43
CA GLU A 53 23.50 -12.71 7.01
C GLU A 53 22.77 -13.69 6.10
N THR A 54 21.53 -14.04 6.47
CA THR A 54 20.67 -14.98 5.72
C THR A 54 19.46 -14.23 5.16
N PHE A 55 19.15 -14.45 3.88
CA PHE A 55 18.00 -13.88 3.20
C PHE A 55 16.90 -14.93 3.01
N ILE A 56 15.70 -14.64 3.51
CA ILE A 56 14.51 -15.48 3.31
C ILE A 56 13.53 -14.70 2.43
N CYS A 57 13.29 -15.21 1.22
CA CYS A 57 12.41 -14.58 0.23
C CYS A 57 11.17 -15.46 -0.03
N SER A 58 9.99 -14.85 -0.11
CA SER A 58 8.72 -15.50 -0.49
C SER A 58 8.41 -15.33 -1.97
#